data_AF-A0A0F3R7L7-F1
#
_entry.id   AF-A0A0F3R7L7-F1
#
_cell.length_a   1.000
_cell.length_b   1.000
_cell.length_c   1.000
_cell.angle_alpha   90.00
_cell.angle_beta   90.00
_cell.angle_gamma   90.00
#
_symmetry.space_group_name_H-M   'P 1'
#
loop_
_entity.id
_entity.type
_entity.pdbx_description
1 polymer ?
#
loop_
_entity_poly.entity_id
_entity_poly.type
_entity_poly.pdbx_seq_one_letter_code
_entity_poly.pdbx_strand_id
1 'polypeptide(L)'
;LCERYLIQNPKAKTLPLIYPTIFFNGQEKYNVARNLWDLFANNKLAKELWINDYQLVNVHEIPDEEFKQRIWSGILEFFLKHIHERELLKRWQEISDILPELTKITIGYDYLEMILYYTLTKIEQADKIKLENLLSTKLNPEIGTRLMRSLAEHWQQEGKEIGILEGLQVGEAKGIQIGEAKGIQIGEAKGIQIGEAKGIQIGKAKGKAEENIRVKTEIAKKMLSQGCNIALISSVTGLDEAFIRSLE
;
A
#
# COMPACT_ATOMS: atom_id res chain seq x y z
N LEU A 1 -15.42 -19.18 16.79
CA LEU A 1 -15.27 -20.63 17.06
C LEU A 1 -14.79 -21.38 15.81
N CYS A 2 -15.53 -21.32 14.70
CA CYS A 2 -15.16 -21.97 13.44
C CYS A 2 -13.79 -21.55 12.91
N GLU A 3 -13.48 -20.26 12.91
CA GLU A 3 -12.16 -19.74 12.49
C GLU A 3 -11.01 -20.34 13.32
N ARG A 4 -11.13 -20.31 14.66
CA ARG A 4 -10.14 -20.93 15.56
C ARG A 4 -9.98 -22.43 15.31
N TYR A 5 -11.08 -23.14 15.02
CA TYR A 5 -11.03 -24.56 14.69
C TYR A 5 -10.25 -24.81 13.38
N LEU A 6 -10.48 -24.01 12.34
CA LEU A 6 -9.79 -24.14 11.05
C LEU A 6 -8.30 -23.83 11.18
N ILE A 7 -7.92 -22.84 12.00
CA ILE A 7 -6.50 -22.54 12.29
C ILE A 7 -5.82 -23.75 12.94
N GLN A 8 -6.49 -24.40 13.88
CA GLN A 8 -5.95 -25.57 14.59
C GLN A 8 -6.02 -26.86 13.75
N ASN A 9 -6.87 -26.89 12.71
CA ASN A 9 -7.09 -28.06 11.86
C ASN A 9 -7.06 -27.66 10.36
N PRO A 10 -5.90 -27.30 9.79
CA PRO A 10 -5.83 -26.72 8.44
C PRO A 10 -6.29 -27.65 7.30
N LYS A 11 -6.37 -28.96 7.56
CA LYS A 11 -6.82 -29.97 6.59
C LYS A 11 -8.30 -30.32 6.74
N ALA A 12 -9.02 -29.73 7.69
CA ALA A 12 -10.43 -30.01 7.91
C ALA A 12 -11.27 -29.56 6.70
N LYS A 13 -12.16 -30.44 6.24
CA LYS A 13 -13.07 -30.18 5.10
C LYS A 13 -14.49 -29.81 5.54
N THR A 14 -14.77 -29.92 6.84
CA THR A 14 -16.09 -29.70 7.44
C THR A 14 -15.96 -28.89 8.72
N LEU A 15 -17.01 -28.15 9.07
CA LEU A 15 -17.07 -27.39 10.32
C LEU A 15 -17.37 -28.31 11.52
N PRO A 16 -16.95 -27.94 12.74
CA PRO A 16 -17.28 -28.70 13.94
C PRO A 16 -18.75 -28.53 14.30
N LEU A 17 -19.35 -29.55 14.92
CA LEU A 17 -20.70 -29.47 15.47
C LEU A 17 -20.77 -28.40 16.56
N ILE A 18 -21.75 -27.51 16.47
CA ILE A 18 -22.04 -26.52 17.52
C ILE A 18 -23.19 -27.05 18.37
N TYR A 19 -22.93 -27.26 19.66
CA TYR A 19 -23.95 -27.65 20.66
C TYR A 19 -24.27 -26.45 21.56
N PRO A 20 -25.43 -25.79 21.37
CA PRO A 20 -25.80 -24.62 22.16
C PRO A 20 -26.27 -25.04 23.57
N THR A 21 -25.47 -24.71 24.59
CA THR A 21 -25.84 -24.90 26.02
C THR A 21 -26.02 -23.54 26.68
N ILE A 22 -27.16 -23.34 27.35
CA ILE A 22 -27.44 -22.14 28.13
C ILE A 22 -27.48 -22.51 29.61
N PHE A 23 -26.63 -21.86 30.41
CA PHE A 23 -26.67 -21.95 31.88
C PHE A 23 -27.47 -20.75 32.41
N PHE A 24 -28.64 -21.00 32.98
CA PHE A 24 -29.46 -19.97 33.61
C PHE A 24 -29.37 -20.09 35.14
N ASN A 25 -28.98 -19.00 35.80
CA ASN A 25 -28.83 -18.91 37.26
C ASN A 25 -29.63 -17.72 37.82
N GLY A 26 -30.89 -17.59 37.41
CA GLY A 26 -31.80 -16.56 37.92
C GLY A 26 -32.57 -17.04 39.15
N GLN A 27 -33.02 -16.10 39.98
CA GLN A 27 -33.89 -16.38 41.13
C GLN A 27 -35.33 -16.71 40.68
N GLU A 28 -35.77 -16.14 39.56
CA GLU A 28 -37.08 -16.37 38.95
C GLU A 28 -37.10 -17.56 37.99
N LYS A 29 -38.30 -18.11 37.72
CA LYS A 29 -38.47 -19.21 36.77
C LYS A 29 -38.13 -18.77 35.35
N TYR A 30 -37.29 -19.55 34.67
CA TYR A 30 -37.00 -19.35 33.25
C TYR A 30 -38.29 -19.43 32.41
N ASN A 31 -38.59 -18.37 31.66
CA ASN A 31 -39.86 -18.19 30.93
C ASN A 31 -39.68 -17.84 29.44
N VAL A 32 -38.47 -18.00 28.89
CA VAL A 32 -38.15 -17.71 27.49
C VAL A 32 -38.16 -19.00 26.65
N ALA A 33 -38.43 -18.91 25.36
CA ALA A 33 -38.36 -20.05 24.46
C ALA A 33 -36.93 -20.60 24.33
N ARG A 34 -36.80 -21.92 24.28
CA ARG A 34 -35.50 -22.62 24.14
C ARG A 34 -35.16 -22.99 22.69
N ASN A 35 -36.15 -22.90 21.80
CA ASN A 35 -35.99 -23.12 20.38
C ASN A 35 -35.91 -21.77 19.69
N LEU A 36 -34.88 -21.56 18.87
CA LEU A 36 -34.69 -20.33 18.09
C LEU A 36 -35.93 -20.00 17.26
N TRP A 37 -36.58 -21.00 16.68
CA TRP A 37 -37.73 -20.80 15.79
C TRP A 37 -38.96 -20.28 16.51
N ASP A 38 -39.14 -20.63 17.78
CA ASP A 38 -40.28 -20.19 18.61
C ASP A 38 -40.19 -18.69 18.97
N LEU A 39 -39.04 -18.05 18.72
CA LEU A 39 -38.87 -16.61 18.86
C LEU A 39 -39.42 -15.81 17.67
N PHE A 40 -39.70 -16.48 16.55
CA PHE A 40 -40.24 -15.82 15.35
C PHE A 40 -41.76 -15.94 15.30
N ALA A 41 -42.44 -14.85 14.91
CA ALA A 41 -43.89 -14.84 14.72
C ALA A 41 -44.37 -15.89 13.69
N ASN A 42 -43.55 -16.19 12.68
CA ASN A 42 -43.75 -17.30 11.76
C ASN A 42 -42.61 -18.33 11.91
N ASN A 43 -42.73 -19.18 12.92
CA ASN A 43 -41.72 -20.18 13.25
C ASN A 43 -41.43 -21.17 12.10
N LYS A 44 -42.46 -21.55 11.33
CA LYS A 44 -42.35 -22.49 10.22
C LYS A 44 -41.48 -21.91 9.11
N LEU A 45 -41.78 -20.68 8.68
CA LEU A 45 -41.00 -20.01 7.64
C LEU A 45 -39.56 -19.75 8.09
N ALA A 46 -39.36 -19.28 9.33
CA ALA A 46 -38.02 -19.04 9.86
C ALA A 46 -37.18 -20.33 9.87
N LYS A 47 -37.78 -21.45 10.29
CA LYS A 47 -37.13 -22.75 10.27
C LYS A 47 -36.80 -23.22 8.84
N GLU A 48 -37.74 -23.07 7.91
CA GLU A 48 -37.54 -23.46 6.50
C GLU A 48 -36.42 -22.66 5.83
N LEU A 49 -36.34 -21.34 6.08
CA LEU A 49 -35.31 -20.47 5.50
C LEU A 49 -33.89 -20.75 6.01
N TRP A 50 -33.76 -21.25 7.24
CA TRP A 50 -32.45 -21.48 7.87
C TRP A 50 -31.92 -22.91 7.72
N ILE A 51 -32.81 -23.90 7.57
CA ILE A 51 -32.41 -25.31 7.47
C ILE A 51 -32.15 -25.72 6.03
N ASN A 52 -32.92 -25.19 5.08
CA ASN A 52 -32.75 -25.52 3.67
C ASN A 52 -31.60 -24.72 3.05
N ASP A 53 -31.28 -25.04 1.80
CA ASP A 53 -30.31 -24.27 1.03
C ASP A 53 -30.68 -22.78 1.04
N TYR A 54 -29.64 -21.96 1.21
CA TYR A 54 -29.82 -20.52 1.15
C TYR A 54 -30.26 -20.12 -0.27
N GLN A 55 -31.01 -19.02 -0.35
CA GLN A 55 -31.36 -18.45 -1.64
C GLN A 55 -30.14 -17.75 -2.25
N LEU A 56 -29.62 -18.29 -3.35
CA LEU A 56 -28.63 -17.60 -4.18
C LEU A 56 -29.37 -16.70 -5.19
N VAL A 57 -29.21 -15.38 -5.08
CA VAL A 57 -29.71 -14.43 -6.08
C VAL A 57 -28.59 -14.17 -7.08
N ASN A 58 -28.64 -14.83 -8.23
CA ASN A 58 -27.72 -14.56 -9.34
C ASN A 58 -28.28 -13.43 -10.21
N VAL A 59 -27.82 -12.20 -9.97
CA VAL A 59 -28.27 -11.01 -10.71
C VAL A 59 -28.03 -11.11 -12.23
N HIS A 60 -27.07 -11.91 -12.68
CA HIS A 60 -26.79 -12.06 -14.11
C HIS A 60 -27.83 -12.92 -14.86
N GLU A 61 -28.58 -13.76 -14.14
CA GLU A 61 -29.66 -14.58 -14.71
C GLU A 61 -31.00 -13.84 -14.79
N ILE A 62 -31.11 -12.70 -14.11
CA ILE A 62 -32.33 -11.90 -14.05
C ILE A 62 -32.38 -10.93 -15.26
N PRO A 63 -33.47 -10.90 -16.05
CA PRO A 63 -33.65 -9.95 -17.14
C PRO A 63 -33.79 -8.49 -16.64
N ASP A 64 -33.28 -7.53 -17.42
CA ASP A 64 -33.25 -6.13 -17.00
C ASP A 64 -34.66 -5.54 -16.77
N GLU A 65 -35.64 -6.01 -17.54
CA GLU A 65 -37.05 -5.59 -17.40
C GLU A 65 -37.68 -6.06 -16.08
N GLU A 66 -37.16 -7.11 -15.45
CA GLU A 66 -37.63 -7.57 -14.14
C GLU A 66 -37.16 -6.62 -13.02
N PHE A 67 -35.94 -6.09 -13.12
CA PHE A 67 -35.43 -5.10 -12.17
C PHE A 67 -36.26 -3.83 -12.16
N LYS A 68 -36.68 -3.37 -13.34
CA LYS A 68 -37.50 -2.14 -13.48
C LYS A 68 -38.87 -2.25 -12.80
N GLN A 69 -39.37 -3.46 -12.54
CA GLN A 69 -40.63 -3.69 -11.82
C GLN A 69 -40.48 -3.57 -10.29
N ARG A 70 -39.25 -3.70 -9.77
CA ARG A 70 -38.94 -3.65 -8.34
C ARG A 70 -38.19 -2.36 -8.01
N ILE A 71 -38.93 -1.30 -7.70
CA ILE A 71 -38.36 0.06 -7.54
C ILE A 71 -37.18 0.11 -6.56
N TRP A 72 -37.25 -0.63 -5.45
CA TRP A 72 -36.16 -0.66 -4.47
C TRP A 72 -35.07 -1.67 -4.87
N SER A 73 -35.27 -2.96 -4.58
CA SER A 73 -34.24 -3.98 -4.76
C SER A 73 -33.77 -4.12 -6.22
N GLY A 74 -34.65 -3.90 -7.18
CA GLY A 74 -34.34 -4.06 -8.60
C GLY A 74 -33.30 -3.06 -9.09
N ILE A 75 -33.35 -1.79 -8.65
CA ILE A 75 -32.36 -0.79 -9.08
C ILE A 75 -30.96 -1.14 -8.57
N LEU A 76 -30.84 -1.60 -7.32
CA LEU A 76 -29.56 -2.09 -6.80
C LEU A 76 -29.09 -3.33 -7.55
N GLU A 77 -29.94 -4.34 -7.72
CA GLU A 77 -29.59 -5.58 -8.42
C GLU A 77 -29.18 -5.32 -9.87
N PHE A 78 -29.84 -4.37 -10.55
CA PHE A 78 -29.48 -3.89 -11.88
C PHE A 78 -28.05 -3.32 -11.87
N PHE A 79 -27.70 -2.42 -10.96
CA PHE A 79 -26.33 -1.92 -10.89
C PHE A 79 -25.32 -2.95 -10.42
N LEU A 80 -25.68 -3.88 -9.54
CA LEU A 80 -24.81 -5.02 -9.18
C LEU A 80 -24.47 -5.85 -10.43
N LYS A 81 -25.45 -6.12 -11.29
CA LYS A 81 -25.26 -6.85 -12.55
C LYS A 81 -24.32 -6.11 -13.51
N HIS A 82 -24.47 -4.79 -13.62
CA HIS A 82 -23.77 -3.98 -14.63
C HIS A 82 -22.52 -3.24 -14.12
N ILE A 83 -22.13 -3.37 -12.86
CA ILE A 83 -21.06 -2.56 -12.25
C ILE A 83 -19.69 -2.67 -12.96
N HIS A 84 -19.45 -3.80 -13.63
CA HIS A 84 -18.20 -4.07 -14.33
C HIS A 84 -18.22 -3.65 -15.80
N GLU A 85 -19.33 -3.10 -16.31
CA GLU A 85 -19.42 -2.56 -17.65
C GLU A 85 -18.71 -1.20 -17.76
N ARG A 86 -18.14 -0.91 -18.94
CA ARG A 86 -17.44 0.36 -19.18
C ARG A 86 -18.38 1.56 -19.22
N GLU A 87 -19.55 1.40 -19.84
CA GLU A 87 -20.49 2.48 -20.11
C GLU A 87 -21.60 2.58 -19.05
N LEU A 88 -21.22 2.71 -17.77
CA LEU A 88 -22.18 2.71 -16.67
C LEU A 88 -23.17 3.90 -16.71
N LEU A 89 -22.79 5.01 -17.34
CA LEU A 89 -23.70 6.14 -17.59
C LEU A 89 -24.91 5.72 -18.44
N LYS A 90 -24.72 4.84 -19.43
CA LYS A 90 -25.82 4.33 -20.25
C LYS A 90 -26.85 3.58 -19.43
N ARG A 91 -26.39 2.83 -18.42
CA ARG A 91 -27.25 2.10 -17.47
C ARG A 91 -28.03 3.05 -16.57
N TRP A 92 -27.41 4.14 -16.12
CA TRP A 92 -28.13 5.22 -15.46
C TRP A 92 -29.23 5.85 -16.32
N GLN A 93 -28.99 6.03 -17.62
CA GLN A 93 -30.00 6.55 -18.55
C GLN A 93 -31.19 5.60 -18.68
N GLU A 94 -30.94 4.28 -18.75
CA GLU A 94 -31.97 3.22 -18.89
C GLU A 94 -32.97 3.19 -17.72
N ILE A 95 -32.54 3.56 -16.51
CA ILE A 95 -33.40 3.59 -15.32
C ILE A 95 -33.86 5.01 -14.94
N SER A 96 -33.44 6.03 -15.69
CA SER A 96 -33.59 7.43 -15.31
C SER A 96 -35.03 7.87 -15.08
N ASP A 97 -35.98 7.26 -15.80
CA ASP A 97 -37.41 7.53 -15.69
C ASP A 97 -38.04 6.95 -14.41
N ILE A 98 -37.38 6.00 -13.75
CA ILE A 98 -37.87 5.33 -12.53
C ILE A 98 -37.34 6.04 -11.28
N LEU A 99 -36.23 6.78 -11.38
CA LEU A 99 -35.62 7.50 -10.27
C LEU A 99 -36.59 8.41 -9.49
N PRO A 100 -37.53 9.15 -10.12
CA PRO A 100 -38.49 9.97 -9.38
C PRO A 100 -39.37 9.13 -8.45
N GLU A 101 -39.81 7.95 -8.89
CA GLU A 101 -40.62 7.05 -8.06
C GLU A 101 -39.81 6.46 -6.90
N LEU A 102 -38.52 6.15 -7.12
CA LEU A 102 -37.63 5.71 -6.05
C LEU A 102 -37.59 6.74 -4.91
N THR A 103 -37.52 8.03 -5.23
CA THR A 103 -37.45 9.09 -4.21
C THR A 103 -38.70 9.28 -3.37
N LYS A 104 -39.85 8.73 -3.78
CA LYS A 104 -41.11 8.80 -3.01
C LYS A 104 -41.18 7.78 -1.87
N ILE A 105 -40.30 6.76 -1.89
CA ILE A 105 -40.21 5.76 -0.83
C ILE A 105 -39.54 6.38 0.40
N THR A 106 -39.93 5.97 1.60
CA THR A 106 -39.41 6.49 2.88
C THR A 106 -37.88 6.56 2.96
N ILE A 107 -37.19 5.58 2.37
CA ILE A 107 -35.72 5.48 2.33
C ILE A 107 -35.14 5.75 0.93
N GLY A 108 -35.94 6.29 0.02
CA GLY A 108 -35.62 6.43 -1.39
C GLY A 108 -34.40 7.31 -1.67
N TYR A 109 -34.28 8.42 -0.92
CA TYR A 109 -33.13 9.31 -1.00
C TYR A 109 -31.83 8.59 -0.60
N ASP A 110 -31.81 8.01 0.61
CA ASP A 110 -30.60 7.38 1.17
C ASP A 110 -30.18 6.20 0.27
N TYR A 111 -31.16 5.51 -0.31
CA TYR A 111 -30.91 4.44 -1.25
C TYR A 111 -30.32 4.91 -2.58
N LEU A 112 -30.85 5.99 -3.15
CA LEU A 112 -30.31 6.58 -4.37
C LEU A 112 -28.88 7.08 -4.15
N GLU A 113 -28.63 7.71 -3.00
CA GLU A 113 -27.30 8.15 -2.58
C GLU A 113 -26.32 6.96 -2.44
N MET A 114 -26.76 5.85 -1.83
CA MET A 114 -25.97 4.61 -1.76
C MET A 114 -25.62 4.06 -3.15
N ILE A 115 -26.58 4.02 -4.08
CA ILE A 115 -26.35 3.56 -5.45
C ILE A 115 -25.38 4.49 -6.19
N LEU A 116 -25.51 5.81 -5.98
CA LEU A 116 -24.59 6.79 -6.55
C LEU A 116 -23.18 6.54 -6.03
N TYR A 117 -22.98 6.44 -4.71
CA TYR A 117 -21.65 6.15 -4.15
C TYR A 117 -21.06 4.85 -4.68
N TYR A 118 -21.87 3.80 -4.77
CA TYR A 118 -21.44 2.52 -5.32
C TYR A 118 -20.96 2.64 -6.76
N THR A 119 -21.72 3.32 -7.62
CA THR A 119 -21.45 3.42 -9.07
C THR A 119 -20.40 4.48 -9.43
N LEU A 120 -20.27 5.55 -8.66
CA LEU A 120 -19.32 6.65 -8.92
C LEU A 120 -17.87 6.20 -8.90
N THR A 121 -17.55 5.14 -8.16
CA THR A 121 -16.21 4.53 -8.15
C THR A 121 -15.82 3.90 -9.49
N LYS A 122 -16.80 3.68 -10.39
CA LYS A 122 -16.63 3.04 -11.70
C LYS A 122 -16.98 3.95 -12.88
N ILE A 123 -17.65 5.07 -12.63
CA ILE A 123 -17.98 6.06 -13.67
C ILE A 123 -16.74 6.87 -14.02
N GLU A 124 -16.50 7.04 -15.32
CA GLU A 124 -15.41 7.88 -15.83
C GLU A 124 -15.60 9.36 -15.42
N GLN A 125 -14.50 10.06 -15.15
CA GLN A 125 -14.54 11.49 -14.76
C GLN A 125 -15.32 12.36 -15.76
N ALA A 126 -15.21 12.07 -17.06
CA ALA A 126 -15.91 12.80 -18.13
C ALA A 126 -17.43 12.58 -18.11
N ASP A 127 -17.90 11.48 -17.53
CA ASP A 127 -19.31 11.11 -17.47
C ASP A 127 -19.98 11.52 -16.17
N LYS A 128 -19.22 11.83 -15.12
CA LYS A 128 -19.77 12.33 -13.83
C LYS A 128 -20.65 13.57 -14.02
N ILE A 129 -20.23 14.54 -14.85
CA ILE A 129 -21.01 15.74 -15.16
C ILE A 129 -22.30 15.40 -15.93
N LYS A 130 -22.25 14.40 -16.82
CA LYS A 130 -23.45 13.98 -17.57
C LYS A 130 -24.45 13.29 -16.65
N LEU A 131 -23.96 12.46 -15.72
CA LEU A 131 -24.80 11.85 -14.69
C LEU A 131 -25.42 12.92 -13.79
N GLU A 132 -24.64 13.90 -13.36
CA GLU A 132 -25.09 15.03 -12.56
C GLU A 132 -26.25 15.78 -13.22
N ASN A 133 -26.11 16.10 -14.51
CA ASN A 133 -27.17 16.71 -15.30
C ASN A 133 -28.38 15.79 -15.45
N LEU A 134 -28.18 14.49 -15.70
CA LEU A 134 -29.27 13.51 -15.78
C LEU A 134 -30.10 13.50 -14.49
N LEU A 135 -29.45 13.40 -13.33
CA LEU A 135 -30.11 13.39 -12.02
C LEU A 135 -30.85 14.71 -11.76
N SER A 136 -30.21 15.85 -12.07
CA SER A 136 -30.81 17.18 -11.90
C SER A 136 -32.06 17.38 -12.74
N THR A 137 -32.12 16.78 -13.93
CA THR A 137 -33.29 16.86 -14.81
C THR A 137 -34.44 15.94 -14.41
N LYS A 138 -34.12 14.78 -13.82
CA LYS A 138 -35.13 13.76 -13.48
C LYS A 138 -35.70 13.96 -12.08
N LEU A 139 -34.89 14.43 -11.12
CA LEU A 139 -35.27 14.55 -9.72
C LEU A 139 -35.89 15.90 -9.40
N ASN A 140 -36.71 15.96 -8.35
CA ASN A 140 -37.24 17.22 -7.83
C ASN A 140 -36.09 18.12 -7.33
N PRO A 141 -36.11 19.45 -7.60
CA PRO A 141 -35.09 20.42 -7.18
C PRO A 141 -34.55 20.26 -5.75
N GLU A 142 -35.39 19.96 -4.77
CA GLU A 142 -34.95 19.79 -3.37
C GLU A 142 -34.00 18.60 -3.21
N ILE A 143 -34.39 17.44 -3.74
CA ILE A 143 -33.60 16.21 -3.71
C ILE A 143 -32.35 16.35 -4.57
N GLY A 144 -32.50 16.92 -5.77
CA GLY A 144 -31.38 17.22 -6.65
C GLY A 144 -30.34 18.06 -5.93
N THR A 145 -30.72 19.20 -5.36
CA THR A 145 -29.78 20.09 -4.65
C THR A 145 -29.04 19.40 -3.51
N ARG A 146 -29.75 18.56 -2.73
CA ARG A 146 -29.15 17.83 -1.61
C ARG A 146 -28.14 16.78 -2.09
N LEU A 147 -28.50 15.97 -3.09
CA LEU A 147 -27.59 14.99 -3.69
C LEU A 147 -26.35 15.67 -4.28
N MET A 148 -26.54 16.78 -4.98
CA MET A 148 -25.44 17.53 -5.62
C MET A 148 -24.44 18.06 -4.58
N ARG A 149 -24.93 18.51 -3.42
CA ARG A 149 -24.07 18.88 -2.30
C ARG A 149 -23.24 17.69 -1.79
N SER A 150 -23.90 16.55 -1.56
CA SER A 150 -23.25 15.31 -1.10
C SER A 150 -22.18 14.82 -2.09
N LEU A 151 -22.50 14.87 -3.39
CA LEU A 151 -21.58 14.54 -4.47
C LEU A 151 -20.39 15.50 -4.55
N ALA A 152 -20.63 16.81 -4.42
CA ALA A 152 -19.58 17.81 -4.42
C ALA A 152 -18.61 17.62 -3.24
N GLU A 153 -19.13 17.33 -2.05
CA GLU A 153 -18.33 17.00 -0.86
C GLU A 153 -17.48 15.74 -1.10
N HIS A 154 -18.08 14.70 -1.68
CA HIS A 154 -17.35 13.47 -2.03
C HIS A 154 -16.24 13.73 -3.05
N TRP A 155 -16.51 14.46 -4.14
CA TRP A 155 -15.49 14.78 -5.14
C TRP A 155 -14.37 15.67 -4.59
N GLN A 156 -14.69 16.60 -3.70
CA GLN A 156 -13.68 17.42 -3.02
C GLN A 156 -12.75 16.55 -2.16
N GLN A 157 -13.33 15.58 -1.43
CA GLN A 157 -12.57 14.65 -0.62
C GLN A 157 -11.72 13.70 -1.47
N GLU A 158 -12.30 13.12 -2.53
CA GLU A 158 -11.61 12.27 -3.51
C GLU A 158 -10.42 13.02 -4.15
N GLY A 159 -10.65 14.27 -4.59
CA GLY A 159 -9.60 15.12 -5.15
C GLY A 159 -8.49 15.45 -4.15
N LYS A 160 -8.82 15.67 -2.88
CA LYS A 160 -7.84 15.89 -1.82
C LYS A 160 -6.99 14.65 -1.56
N GLU A 161 -7.62 13.47 -1.51
CA GLU A 161 -6.92 12.19 -1.31
C GLU A 161 -5.97 11.88 -2.47
N ILE A 162 -6.43 12.06 -3.71
CA ILE A 162 -5.58 11.93 -4.90
C ILE A 162 -4.41 12.92 -4.83
N GLY A 163 -4.67 14.20 -4.54
CA GLY A 163 -3.62 15.21 -4.44
C GLY A 163 -2.58 14.92 -3.34
N ILE A 164 -2.99 14.35 -2.21
CA ILE A 164 -2.07 13.91 -1.15
C ILE A 164 -1.22 12.73 -1.64
N LEU A 165 -1.84 11.73 -2.27
CA LEU A 165 -1.14 10.54 -2.77
C LEU A 165 -0.11 10.92 -3.85
N GLU A 166 -0.51 11.71 -4.84
CA GLU A 166 0.39 12.20 -5.89
C GLU A 166 1.50 13.06 -5.29
N GLY A 167 1.17 13.96 -4.36
CA GLY A 167 2.15 14.80 -3.67
C GLY A 167 3.19 14.00 -2.89
N LEU A 168 2.76 12.93 -2.21
CA LEU A 168 3.65 12.03 -1.47
C LEU A 168 4.55 11.26 -2.42
N GLN A 169 4.00 10.66 -3.48
CA GLN A 169 4.79 9.89 -4.47
C GLN A 169 5.83 10.78 -5.17
N VAL A 170 5.42 11.95 -5.63
CA VAL A 170 6.34 12.90 -6.27
C VAL A 170 7.38 13.41 -5.28
N GLY A 171 6.98 13.68 -4.04
CA GLY A 171 7.88 14.12 -2.97
C GLY A 171 8.93 13.07 -2.62
N GLU A 172 8.53 11.81 -2.47
CA GLU A 172 9.41 10.68 -2.19
C GLU A 172 10.39 10.45 -3.34
N ALA A 173 9.91 10.38 -4.59
CA ALA A 173 10.75 10.19 -5.76
C ALA A 173 11.81 11.31 -5.90
N LYS A 174 11.40 12.57 -5.74
CA LYS A 174 12.33 13.71 -5.76
C LYS A 174 13.30 13.67 -4.58
N GLY A 175 12.83 13.29 -3.39
CA GLY A 175 13.65 13.17 -2.19
C GLY A 175 14.77 12.15 -2.35
N ILE A 176 14.44 10.96 -2.87
CA ILE A 176 15.41 9.90 -3.18
C ILE A 176 16.42 10.40 -4.22
N GLN A 177 15.95 10.93 -5.35
CA GLN A 177 16.82 11.38 -6.43
C GLN A 177 17.81 12.47 -5.97
N ILE A 178 17.32 13.47 -5.21
CA ILE A 178 18.18 14.54 -4.67
C ILE A 178 19.14 13.98 -3.61
N GLY A 179 18.66 13.07 -2.76
CA GLY A 179 19.47 12.44 -1.71
C GLY A 179 20.62 11.62 -2.28
N GLU A 180 20.34 10.79 -3.28
CA GLU A 180 21.35 10.00 -4.00
C GLU A 180 22.36 10.88 -4.72
N ALA A 181 21.90 11.87 -5.50
CA ALA A 181 22.80 12.77 -6.22
C ALA A 181 23.74 13.54 -5.28
N LYS A 182 23.20 14.09 -4.19
CA LYS A 182 24.01 14.76 -3.16
C LYS A 182 24.95 13.79 -2.45
N GLY A 183 24.48 12.57 -2.15
CA GLY A 183 25.27 11.53 -1.50
C GLY A 183 26.49 11.12 -2.34
N ILE A 184 26.30 10.90 -3.63
CA ILE A 184 27.37 10.59 -4.60
C ILE A 184 28.35 11.76 -4.66
N GLN A 185 27.88 12.98 -4.90
CA GLN A 185 28.74 14.15 -5.05
C GLN A 185 29.59 14.40 -3.79
N ILE A 186 28.99 14.32 -2.60
CA ILE A 186 29.71 14.50 -1.33
C ILE A 186 30.69 13.34 -1.09
N GLY A 187 30.27 12.11 -1.40
CA GLY A 187 31.10 10.91 -1.26
C GLY A 187 32.33 10.94 -2.14
N GLU A 188 32.18 11.29 -3.42
CA GLU A 188 33.27 11.44 -4.38
C GLU A 188 34.23 12.56 -3.96
N ALA A 189 33.71 13.75 -3.64
CA ALA A 189 34.55 14.88 -3.24
C ALA A 189 35.38 14.56 -1.98
N LYS A 190 34.76 13.96 -0.96
CA LYS A 190 35.48 13.51 0.25
C LYS A 190 36.47 12.39 -0.05
N GLY A 191 36.08 11.44 -0.90
CA GLY A 191 36.92 10.31 -1.30
C GLY A 191 38.21 10.77 -2.00
N ILE A 192 38.08 11.68 -2.97
CA ILE A 192 39.22 12.28 -3.68
C ILE A 192 40.12 13.03 -2.69
N GLN A 193 39.55 13.92 -1.88
CA GLN A 193 40.32 14.73 -0.95
C GLN A 193 41.10 13.87 0.06
N ILE A 194 40.47 12.84 0.63
CA ILE A 194 41.12 11.92 1.57
C ILE A 194 42.18 11.08 0.84
N GLY A 195 41.88 10.59 -0.37
CA GLY A 195 42.78 9.79 -1.18
C GLY A 195 44.06 10.55 -1.55
N GLU A 196 43.92 11.79 -2.05
CA GLU A 196 45.04 12.66 -2.38
C GLU A 196 45.88 13.00 -1.15
N ALA A 197 45.25 13.39 -0.04
CA ALA A 197 45.97 13.73 1.19
C ALA A 197 46.78 12.54 1.72
N LYS A 198 46.19 11.34 1.75
CA LYS A 198 46.87 10.11 2.16
C LYS A 198 47.97 9.72 1.17
N GLY A 199 47.71 9.83 -0.13
CA GLY A 199 48.69 9.54 -1.18
C GLY A 199 49.93 10.42 -1.09
N ILE A 200 49.74 11.74 -0.90
CA ILE A 200 50.84 12.70 -0.71
C ILE A 200 51.62 12.40 0.56
N GLN A 201 50.96 12.10 1.69
CA GLN A 201 51.65 11.74 2.92
C GLN A 201 52.48 10.47 2.77
N ILE A 202 51.90 9.40 2.23
CA ILE A 202 52.58 8.13 2.02
C ILE A 202 53.75 8.29 1.04
N GLY A 203 53.55 9.02 -0.06
CA GLY A 203 54.60 9.30 -1.04
C GLY A 203 55.76 10.09 -0.46
N LYS A 204 55.49 11.16 0.32
CA LYS A 204 56.53 11.92 1.02
C LYS A 204 57.29 11.07 2.05
N ALA A 205 56.57 10.22 2.79
CA ALA A 205 57.20 9.33 3.77
C ALA A 205 58.12 8.29 3.10
N LYS A 206 57.64 7.64 2.03
CA LYS A 206 58.46 6.72 1.22
C LYS A 206 59.67 7.40 0.60
N GLY A 207 59.49 8.54 -0.07
CA GLY A 207 60.59 9.28 -0.70
C GLY A 207 61.66 9.73 0.30
N LYS A 208 61.26 10.17 1.51
CA LYS A 208 62.22 10.47 2.58
C LYS A 208 62.97 9.24 3.05
N ALA A 209 62.29 8.10 3.17
CA ALA A 209 62.93 6.85 3.57
C ALA A 209 63.93 6.36 2.51
N GLU A 210 63.55 6.39 1.23
CA GLU A 210 64.40 6.04 0.09
C GLU A 210 65.62 6.95 -0.02
N GLU A 211 65.45 8.28 0.11
CA GLU A 211 66.57 9.24 0.09
C GLU A 211 67.53 9.00 1.26
N ASN A 212 67.00 8.74 2.46
CA ASN A 212 67.83 8.45 3.63
C ASN A 212 68.66 7.17 3.43
N ILE A 213 68.08 6.13 2.83
CA ILE A 213 68.81 4.92 2.46
C ILE A 213 69.87 5.22 1.39
N ARG A 214 69.56 6.04 0.37
CA ARG A 214 70.52 6.42 -0.67
C ARG A 214 71.73 7.16 -0.09
N VAL A 215 71.49 8.16 0.75
CA VAL A 215 72.56 8.94 1.41
C VAL A 215 73.44 8.03 2.28
N LYS A 216 72.84 7.16 3.10
CA LYS A 216 73.60 6.18 3.89
C LYS A 216 74.45 5.25 3.03
N THR A 217 73.92 4.83 1.88
CA THR A 217 74.61 3.95 0.91
C THR A 217 75.80 4.67 0.27
N GLU A 218 75.65 5.94 -0.13
CA GLU A 218 76.75 6.74 -0.68
C GLU A 218 77.88 6.96 0.35
N ILE A 219 77.53 7.24 1.61
CA ILE A 219 78.51 7.35 2.70
C ILE A 219 79.25 6.02 2.90
N ALA A 220 78.52 4.88 2.93
CA ALA A 220 79.12 3.56 3.07
C ALA A 220 80.11 3.26 1.93
N LYS A 221 79.73 3.53 0.67
CA LYS A 221 80.62 3.35 -0.50
C LYS A 221 81.89 4.19 -0.40
N LYS A 222 81.77 5.45 0.03
CA LYS A 222 82.92 6.33 0.19
C LYS A 222 83.86 5.84 1.30
N MET A 223 83.32 5.36 2.42
CA MET A 223 84.13 4.79 3.51
C MET A 223 84.79 3.47 3.09
N LEU A 224 84.11 2.60 2.33
CA LEU A 224 84.71 1.40 1.74
C LEU A 224 85.91 1.76 0.84
N SER A 225 85.76 2.77 -0.03
CA SER A 225 86.85 3.24 -0.90
C SER A 225 88.06 3.81 -0.16
N GLN A 226 87.90 4.21 1.10
CA GLN A 226 88.95 4.73 1.97
C GLN A 226 89.58 3.63 2.86
N GLY A 227 89.14 2.37 2.73
CA GLY A 227 89.68 1.23 3.46
C GLY A 227 89.15 1.08 4.89
N CYS A 228 88.02 1.72 5.23
CA CYS A 228 87.37 1.50 6.52
C CYS A 228 86.81 0.07 6.62
N ASN A 229 86.88 -0.55 7.81
CA ASN A 229 86.33 -1.90 8.01
C ASN A 229 84.78 -1.88 8.06
N ILE A 230 84.17 -3.01 7.71
CA ILE A 230 82.71 -3.16 7.57
C ILE A 230 81.96 -2.91 8.88
N ALA A 231 82.50 -3.34 10.04
CA ALA A 231 81.87 -3.13 11.35
C ALA A 231 81.81 -1.63 11.73
N LEU A 232 82.85 -0.86 11.39
CA LEU A 232 82.86 0.59 11.58
C LEU A 232 81.89 1.31 10.63
N ILE A 233 81.77 0.84 9.38
CA ILE A 233 80.82 1.41 8.41
C ILE A 233 79.38 1.13 8.84
N SER A 234 79.11 -0.09 9.34
CA SER A 234 77.79 -0.47 9.85
C SER A 234 77.40 0.37 11.07
N SER A 235 78.30 0.58 12.03
CA SER A 235 78.01 1.40 13.21
C SER A 235 77.77 2.88 12.89
N VAL A 236 78.47 3.44 11.89
CA VAL A 236 78.33 4.86 11.50
C VAL A 236 77.10 5.11 10.63
N THR A 237 76.79 4.22 9.68
CA THR A 237 75.67 4.42 8.74
C THR A 237 74.35 3.80 9.23
N GLY A 238 74.44 2.86 10.17
CA GLY A 238 73.32 2.03 10.63
C GLY A 238 72.77 1.10 9.55
N LEU A 239 73.56 0.82 8.50
CA LEU A 239 73.24 -0.20 7.49
C LEU A 239 73.70 -1.58 7.96
N ASP A 240 72.94 -2.60 7.57
CA ASP A 240 73.26 -3.99 7.90
C ASP A 240 74.58 -4.42 7.22
N GLU A 241 75.41 -5.18 7.94
CA GLU A 241 76.71 -5.61 7.42
C GLU A 241 76.59 -6.45 6.15
N ALA A 242 75.53 -7.27 6.01
CA ALA A 242 75.31 -8.05 4.80
C ALA A 242 75.00 -7.15 3.60
N PHE A 243 74.25 -6.06 3.81
CA PHE A 243 74.01 -5.07 2.77
C PHE A 243 75.30 -4.33 2.41
N ILE A 244 76.12 -3.93 3.38
CA ILE A 244 77.40 -3.25 3.12
C ILE A 244 78.36 -4.13 2.32
N ARG A 245 78.45 -5.44 2.62
CA ARG A 245 79.24 -6.41 1.84
C ARG A 245 78.79 -6.53 0.39
N SER A 246 77.51 -6.29 0.11
CA SER A 246 76.98 -6.27 -1.26
C SER A 246 77.33 -5.01 -2.05
N LEU A 247 77.91 -3.99 -1.41
CA LEU A 247 78.33 -2.72 -2.04
C LEU A 247 79.81 -2.70 -2.45
N GLU A 248 80.61 -3.71 -2.06
CA GLU A 248 81.98 -3.94 -2.54
C GLU A 248 82.02 -4.29 -4.03
#